data_AF-A0A449DCB8-F1
#
_entry.id   AF-A0A449DCB8-F1
#
_cell.length_a   1.000
_cell.length_b   1.000
_cell.length_c   1.000
_cell.angle_alpha   90.00
_cell.angle_beta   90.00
_cell.angle_gamma   90.00
#
_symmetry.space_group_name_H-M   'P 1'
#
loop_
_entity.id
_entity.type
_entity.pdbx_description
1 polymer ?
#
loop_
_entity_poly.entity_id
_entity_poly.type
_entity_poly.pdbx_seq_one_letter_code
_entity_poly.pdbx_strand_id
1 'polypeptide(L)'
;MLETAVRSRRPLVTDGGLGTALESRGIVLDHVLWSAGLLRDDPDTLAEVHAAFARAGADIVTTASYQIGPRAGLTDTGLTDTGPTDTAVRRLSADSVTLAREASSRGTAAPVLIAGSVGPFGAVLGDGSEYTGDYALTDAEFAAFHRPRIEALAEAGADVIALETQPNLAEIRVIADLVEETRVPAWLSVTLADGGPTGAPRLPDGTPLTALAEVAAAHPTVRAVGVNCVRPAQVSPALEALAAVSDLPLIAYPNSGETYDAESMTWQDPGAEAGERLGAWPVADWIARGARIVGGCCRTTPADIAELVLRASSRG
;
A
#
# COMPACT_ATOMS: atom_id res chain seq x y z
N MET A 1 -10.41 -0.40 16.64
CA MET A 1 -10.79 -1.44 15.65
C MET A 1 -9.57 -2.15 15.09
N LEU A 2 -8.60 -1.43 14.50
CA LEU A 2 -7.30 -2.00 14.10
C LEU A 2 -6.61 -2.73 15.27
N GLU A 3 -6.49 -2.09 16.45
CA GLU A 3 -5.96 -2.76 17.66
C GLU A 3 -6.76 -4.00 18.07
N THR A 4 -8.09 -3.96 17.98
CA THR A 4 -8.97 -5.08 18.35
C THR A 4 -8.78 -6.27 17.41
N ALA A 5 -8.67 -5.98 16.12
CA ALA A 5 -8.52 -6.97 15.08
C ALA A 5 -7.12 -7.59 15.05
N VAL A 6 -6.09 -6.78 15.28
CA VAL A 6 -4.71 -7.21 15.43
C VAL A 6 -4.49 -8.04 16.71
N ARG A 7 -5.26 -7.77 17.77
CA ARG A 7 -5.27 -8.59 19.01
C ARG A 7 -6.07 -9.89 18.88
N SER A 8 -6.77 -10.11 17.76
CA SER A 8 -7.47 -11.36 17.50
C SER A 8 -6.47 -12.49 17.16
N ARG A 9 -6.89 -13.75 17.26
CA ARG A 9 -6.02 -14.91 16.97
C ARG A 9 -5.67 -15.05 15.47
N ARG A 10 -6.42 -14.40 14.57
CA ARG A 10 -6.15 -14.42 13.12
C ARG A 10 -5.63 -13.05 12.66
N PRO A 11 -4.70 -12.98 11.70
CA PRO A 11 -4.32 -11.70 11.10
C PRO A 11 -5.51 -11.11 10.32
N LEU A 12 -5.51 -9.79 10.17
CA LEU A 12 -6.33 -9.08 9.21
C LEU A 12 -5.80 -9.33 7.80
N VAL A 13 -6.71 -9.51 6.84
CA VAL A 13 -6.36 -9.64 5.43
C VAL A 13 -6.68 -8.34 4.69
N THR A 14 -5.67 -7.68 4.09
CA THR A 14 -5.89 -6.56 3.18
C THR A 14 -6.28 -7.07 1.79
N ASP A 15 -6.66 -6.17 0.90
CA ASP A 15 -6.90 -6.48 -0.50
C ASP A 15 -5.60 -6.75 -1.27
N GLY A 16 -5.69 -6.69 -2.61
CA GLY A 16 -4.61 -6.98 -3.54
C GLY A 16 -4.37 -5.84 -4.53
N GLY A 17 -3.53 -6.07 -5.52
CA GLY A 17 -3.22 -5.11 -6.59
C GLY A 17 -4.45 -4.62 -7.35
N LEU A 18 -4.88 -3.39 -7.06
CA LEU A 18 -5.99 -2.71 -7.75
C LEU A 18 -5.78 -2.66 -9.27
N GLY A 19 -4.60 -2.27 -9.72
CA GLY A 19 -4.24 -2.22 -11.14
C GLY A 19 -4.36 -3.58 -11.83
N THR A 20 -3.81 -4.63 -11.22
CA THR A 20 -3.93 -6.00 -11.74
C THR A 20 -5.38 -6.46 -11.81
N ALA A 21 -6.18 -6.16 -10.79
CA ALA A 21 -7.59 -6.53 -10.80
C ALA A 21 -8.33 -5.82 -11.94
N LEU A 22 -7.99 -4.58 -12.29
CA LEU A 22 -8.54 -3.87 -13.44
C LEU A 22 -8.08 -4.48 -14.77
N GLU A 23 -6.80 -4.75 -14.92
CA GLU A 23 -6.23 -5.38 -16.13
C GLU A 23 -6.81 -6.77 -16.37
N SER A 24 -7.03 -7.56 -15.31
CA SER A 24 -7.66 -8.88 -15.42
C SER A 24 -9.10 -8.84 -15.94
N ARG A 25 -9.73 -7.65 -15.95
CA ARG A 25 -11.05 -7.37 -16.53
C ARG A 25 -10.97 -6.72 -17.91
N GLY A 26 -9.78 -6.61 -18.49
CA GLY A 26 -9.55 -6.01 -19.81
C GLY A 26 -9.50 -4.48 -19.82
N ILE A 27 -9.39 -3.84 -18.64
CA ILE A 27 -9.19 -2.39 -18.55
C ILE A 27 -7.73 -2.07 -18.87
N VAL A 28 -7.51 -1.13 -19.78
CA VAL A 28 -6.17 -0.67 -20.17
C VAL A 28 -5.74 0.47 -19.25
N LEU A 29 -4.59 0.32 -18.61
CA LEU A 29 -3.99 1.30 -17.69
C LEU A 29 -2.74 1.92 -18.33
N ASP A 30 -2.90 2.66 -19.42
CA ASP A 30 -1.79 3.18 -20.24
C ASP A 30 -1.26 4.56 -19.77
N HIS A 31 -1.62 5.00 -18.56
CA HIS A 31 -1.22 6.30 -18.03
C HIS A 31 -0.83 6.21 -16.55
N VAL A 32 0.23 6.92 -16.16
CA VAL A 32 0.79 6.92 -14.78
C VAL A 32 -0.25 7.30 -13.72
N LEU A 33 -1.22 8.13 -14.07
CA LEU A 33 -2.32 8.57 -13.18
C LEU A 33 -3.66 7.85 -13.44
N TRP A 34 -3.62 6.62 -13.94
CA TRP A 34 -4.82 5.85 -14.32
C TRP A 34 -5.87 5.79 -13.20
N SER A 35 -5.46 5.67 -11.92
CA SER A 35 -6.40 5.52 -10.80
C SER A 35 -7.23 6.78 -10.60
N ALA A 36 -6.58 7.94 -10.75
CA ALA A 36 -7.24 9.24 -10.65
C ALA A 36 -8.11 9.55 -11.88
N GLY A 37 -7.68 9.06 -13.06
CA GLY A 37 -8.50 9.07 -14.28
C GLY A 37 -9.79 8.25 -14.12
N LEU A 38 -9.67 7.00 -13.65
CA LEU A 38 -10.83 6.14 -13.40
C LEU A 38 -11.73 6.70 -12.30
N LEU A 39 -11.18 7.25 -11.21
CA LEU A 39 -11.99 7.89 -10.17
C LEU A 39 -12.89 9.01 -10.73
N ARG A 40 -12.42 9.74 -11.74
CA ARG A 40 -13.17 10.83 -12.38
C ARG A 40 -14.12 10.33 -13.46
N ASP A 41 -13.63 9.45 -14.33
CA ASP A 41 -14.27 9.14 -15.61
C ASP A 41 -15.06 7.83 -15.60
N ASP A 42 -14.67 6.87 -14.75
CA ASP A 42 -15.32 5.55 -14.62
C ASP A 42 -15.22 4.99 -13.18
N PRO A 43 -15.84 5.65 -12.19
CA PRO A 43 -15.78 5.21 -10.79
C PRO A 43 -16.52 3.88 -10.55
N ASP A 44 -17.46 3.50 -11.42
CA ASP A 44 -18.20 2.24 -11.31
C ASP A 44 -17.26 1.04 -11.51
N THR A 45 -16.35 1.10 -12.48
CA THR A 45 -15.31 0.08 -12.68
C THR A 45 -14.43 -0.11 -11.44
N LEU A 46 -14.02 0.99 -10.79
CA LEU A 46 -13.27 0.92 -9.52
C LEU A 46 -14.12 0.34 -8.38
N ALA A 47 -15.39 0.73 -8.27
CA ALA A 47 -16.32 0.20 -7.28
C ALA A 47 -16.49 -1.32 -7.41
N GLU A 48 -16.57 -1.84 -8.63
CA GLU A 48 -16.68 -3.29 -8.86
C GLU A 48 -15.46 -4.05 -8.35
N VAL A 49 -14.27 -3.49 -8.50
CA VAL A 49 -13.02 -4.10 -8.02
C VAL A 49 -12.93 -4.05 -6.49
N HIS A 50 -13.22 -2.92 -5.85
CA HIS A 50 -13.30 -2.82 -4.39
C HIS A 50 -14.32 -3.82 -3.81
N ALA A 51 -15.51 -3.88 -4.41
CA ALA A 51 -16.55 -4.83 -3.99
C ALA A 51 -16.12 -6.29 -4.22
N ALA A 52 -15.29 -6.58 -5.24
CA ALA A 52 -14.77 -7.92 -5.47
C ALA A 52 -13.76 -8.34 -4.39
N PHE A 53 -12.85 -7.46 -3.96
CA PHE A 53 -11.94 -7.75 -2.84
C PHE A 53 -12.70 -7.93 -1.52
N ALA A 54 -13.68 -7.07 -1.24
CA ALA A 54 -14.56 -7.22 -0.08
C ALA A 54 -15.29 -8.58 -0.09
N ARG A 55 -15.86 -9.00 -1.24
CA ARG A 55 -16.49 -10.33 -1.39
C ARG A 55 -15.51 -11.49 -1.29
N ALA A 56 -14.24 -11.29 -1.66
CA ALA A 56 -13.19 -12.28 -1.48
C ALA A 56 -12.81 -12.49 0.01
N GLY A 57 -13.30 -11.63 0.90
CA GLY A 57 -13.08 -11.73 2.34
C GLY A 57 -11.97 -10.84 2.88
N ALA A 58 -11.53 -9.82 2.13
CA ALA A 58 -10.64 -8.80 2.65
C ALA A 58 -11.30 -8.10 3.85
N ASP A 59 -10.58 -8.04 4.98
CA ASP A 59 -10.99 -7.28 6.16
C ASP A 59 -10.67 -5.78 5.99
N ILE A 60 -9.70 -5.45 5.15
CA ILE A 60 -9.28 -4.07 4.81
C ILE A 60 -9.23 -3.92 3.29
N VAL A 61 -9.79 -2.83 2.76
CA VAL A 61 -9.66 -2.42 1.35
C VAL A 61 -8.92 -1.09 1.30
N THR A 62 -7.93 -1.00 0.41
CA THR A 62 -7.15 0.23 0.16
C THR A 62 -7.86 1.11 -0.87
N THR A 63 -7.80 2.42 -0.68
CA THR A 63 -8.38 3.39 -1.62
C THR A 63 -7.53 3.54 -2.89
N ALA A 64 -8.15 3.97 -3.99
CA ALA A 64 -7.48 4.25 -5.26
C ALA A 64 -6.61 5.54 -5.26
N SER A 65 -5.93 5.85 -4.15
CA SER A 65 -5.23 7.12 -3.91
C SER A 65 -3.70 7.07 -3.90
N TYR A 66 -3.11 5.90 -4.17
CA TYR A 66 -1.67 5.64 -4.15
C TYR A 66 -0.84 6.70 -4.93
N GLN A 67 -1.30 7.09 -6.12
CA GLN A 67 -0.62 8.07 -7.01
C GLN A 67 -1.28 9.45 -7.05
N ILE A 68 -2.23 9.75 -6.16
CA ILE A 68 -2.84 11.09 -6.11
C ILE A 68 -1.84 12.06 -5.46
N GLY A 69 -1.34 13.03 -6.23
CA GLY A 69 -0.45 14.07 -5.73
C GLY A 69 -0.33 15.25 -6.70
N PRO A 70 0.20 16.40 -6.25
CA PRO A 70 0.34 17.60 -7.07
C PRO A 70 1.44 17.43 -8.13
N ARG A 71 1.13 16.80 -9.27
CA ARG A 71 1.99 16.70 -10.47
C ARG A 71 1.22 17.00 -11.75
N ALA A 72 1.87 17.71 -12.69
CA ALA A 72 1.45 17.87 -14.09
C ALA A 72 0.65 16.66 -14.62
N GLY A 73 -0.60 16.89 -15.01
CA GLY A 73 -1.39 15.87 -15.71
C GLY A 73 -2.80 15.65 -15.19
N LEU A 74 -3.31 16.32 -14.17
CA LEU A 74 -4.69 16.06 -13.72
C LEU A 74 -5.36 17.31 -13.14
N THR A 75 -6.16 18.04 -13.92
CA THR A 75 -7.02 19.11 -13.40
C THR A 75 -8.48 18.66 -13.34
N ASP A 76 -9.35 19.47 -12.70
CA ASP A 76 -10.81 19.32 -12.74
C ASP A 76 -11.37 19.20 -14.17
N THR A 77 -10.60 19.62 -15.19
CA THR A 77 -11.00 19.67 -16.61
C THR A 77 -10.28 18.68 -17.53
N GLY A 78 -9.36 17.84 -17.02
CA GLY A 78 -8.63 16.86 -17.85
C GLY A 78 -7.13 16.78 -17.58
N LEU A 79 -6.42 16.04 -18.43
CA LEU A 79 -4.95 15.94 -18.39
C LEU A 79 -4.32 17.22 -18.98
N THR A 80 -3.49 17.93 -18.22
CA THR A 80 -2.77 19.14 -18.67
C THR A 80 -1.35 19.20 -18.11
N ASP A 81 -0.42 19.92 -18.74
CA ASP A 81 0.96 20.14 -18.25
C ASP A 81 1.07 20.83 -16.86
N THR A 82 -0.05 21.27 -16.29
CA THR A 82 -0.15 21.74 -14.89
C THR A 82 -0.86 20.68 -14.05
N GLY A 83 -0.32 20.37 -12.87
CA GLY A 83 -0.84 19.29 -12.03
C GLY A 83 -2.19 19.56 -11.39
N PRO A 84 -2.76 18.59 -10.65
CA PRO A 84 -3.91 18.87 -9.81
C PRO A 84 -3.52 19.96 -8.83
N THR A 85 -4.39 20.95 -8.74
CA THR A 85 -4.38 21.89 -7.63
C THR A 85 -4.62 21.12 -6.34
N ASP A 86 -4.22 21.67 -5.20
CA ASP A 86 -4.53 21.10 -3.89
C ASP A 86 -6.02 20.76 -3.74
N THR A 87 -6.91 21.56 -4.34
CA THR A 87 -8.36 21.30 -4.38
C THR A 87 -8.69 19.98 -5.08
N ALA A 88 -8.09 19.71 -6.24
CA ALA A 88 -8.32 18.47 -6.97
C ALA A 88 -7.71 17.27 -6.24
N VAL A 89 -6.51 17.41 -5.66
CA VAL A 89 -5.89 16.37 -4.81
C VAL A 89 -6.81 16.01 -3.65
N ARG A 90 -7.32 17.01 -2.92
CA ARG A 90 -8.22 16.80 -1.78
C ARG A 90 -9.52 16.12 -2.22
N ARG A 91 -10.15 16.62 -3.27
CA ARG A 91 -11.40 16.06 -3.80
C ARG A 91 -11.24 14.59 -4.20
N LEU A 92 -10.26 14.27 -5.04
CA LEU A 92 -10.05 12.91 -5.51
C LEU A 92 -9.69 11.95 -4.37
N SER A 93 -8.91 12.42 -3.39
CA SER A 93 -8.60 11.65 -2.19
C SER A 93 -9.88 11.33 -1.39
N ALA A 94 -10.74 12.32 -1.17
CA ALA A 94 -12.02 12.13 -0.47
C ALA A 94 -13.00 11.23 -1.26
N ASP A 95 -13.09 11.41 -2.58
CA ASP A 95 -13.92 10.61 -3.47
C ASP A 95 -13.45 9.14 -3.45
N SER A 96 -12.13 8.88 -3.39
CA SER A 96 -11.58 7.53 -3.29
C SER A 96 -11.98 6.79 -2.01
N VAL A 97 -12.07 7.49 -0.88
CA VAL A 97 -12.54 6.93 0.41
C VAL A 97 -14.02 6.60 0.33
N THR A 98 -14.82 7.55 -0.18
CA THR A 98 -16.28 7.38 -0.32
C THR A 98 -16.59 6.19 -1.21
N LEU A 99 -15.95 6.10 -2.38
CA LEU A 99 -16.12 5.02 -3.34
C LEU A 99 -15.77 3.66 -2.74
N ALA A 100 -14.58 3.53 -2.12
CA ALA A 100 -14.14 2.29 -1.51
C ALA A 100 -15.08 1.84 -0.39
N ARG A 101 -15.57 2.77 0.44
CA ARG A 101 -16.51 2.49 1.53
C ARG A 101 -17.86 1.99 1.01
N GLU A 102 -18.46 2.71 0.07
CA GLU A 102 -19.74 2.35 -0.51
C GLU A 102 -19.67 1.01 -1.23
N ALA A 103 -18.65 0.83 -2.07
CA ALA A 103 -18.43 -0.40 -2.83
C ALA A 103 -18.21 -1.62 -1.92
N SER A 104 -17.37 -1.50 -0.89
CA SER A 104 -17.01 -2.62 -0.01
C SER A 104 -18.15 -3.04 0.92
N SER A 105 -19.14 -2.15 1.14
CA SER A 105 -20.36 -2.47 1.88
C SER A 105 -21.37 -3.30 1.08
N ARG A 106 -21.21 -3.38 -0.25
CA ARG A 106 -22.15 -4.09 -1.13
C ARG A 106 -21.93 -5.60 -1.04
N GLY A 107 -22.84 -6.29 -0.35
CA GLY A 107 -22.89 -7.75 -0.35
C GLY A 107 -21.96 -8.43 0.66
N THR A 108 -21.45 -7.67 1.64
CA THR A 108 -20.70 -8.21 2.78
C THR A 108 -21.54 -8.05 4.06
N ALA A 109 -21.58 -9.10 4.89
CA ALA A 109 -22.29 -9.06 6.17
C ALA A 109 -21.43 -8.45 7.30
N ALA A 110 -20.10 -8.48 7.14
CA ALA A 110 -19.13 -7.93 8.07
C ALA A 110 -18.64 -6.55 7.58
N PRO A 111 -18.44 -5.57 8.48
CA PRO A 111 -17.81 -4.31 8.12
C PRO A 111 -16.39 -4.51 7.57
N VAL A 112 -16.08 -3.84 6.46
CA VAL A 112 -14.74 -3.77 5.86
C VAL A 112 -14.10 -2.44 6.24
N LEU A 113 -12.83 -2.47 6.64
CA LEU A 113 -12.04 -1.28 6.93
C LEU A 113 -11.57 -0.60 5.65
N ILE A 114 -11.59 0.73 5.62
CA ILE A 114 -11.07 1.50 4.50
C ILE A 114 -9.72 2.11 4.88
N ALA A 115 -8.68 1.70 4.16
CA ALA A 115 -7.33 2.22 4.32
C ALA A 115 -7.06 3.29 3.26
N GLY A 116 -6.85 4.53 3.69
CA GLY A 116 -6.44 5.63 2.81
C GLY A 116 -5.01 5.41 2.33
N SER A 117 -4.83 5.02 1.07
CA SER A 117 -3.53 4.73 0.46
C SER A 117 -2.72 6.00 0.22
N VAL A 118 -1.48 6.01 0.72
CA VAL A 118 -0.49 7.07 0.56
C VAL A 118 0.80 6.45 0.04
N GLY A 119 0.96 6.48 -1.29
CA GLY A 119 2.20 6.07 -1.96
C GLY A 119 3.31 7.12 -1.86
N PRO A 120 4.57 6.76 -2.11
CA PRO A 120 5.70 7.68 -2.05
C PRO A 120 5.66 8.70 -3.20
N PHE A 121 6.45 9.75 -3.08
CA PHE A 121 6.71 10.73 -4.13
C PHE A 121 7.17 10.07 -5.42
N GLY A 122 8.05 9.06 -5.32
CA GLY A 122 8.55 8.28 -6.46
C GLY A 122 7.45 7.66 -7.32
N ALA A 123 6.32 7.23 -6.73
CA ALA A 123 5.22 6.63 -7.48
C ALA A 123 4.53 7.62 -8.43
N VAL A 124 4.56 8.91 -8.09
CA VAL A 124 4.01 9.99 -8.92
C VAL A 124 5.03 10.41 -9.99
N LEU A 125 6.31 10.06 -9.84
CA LEU A 125 7.32 10.27 -10.89
C LEU A 125 7.08 9.41 -12.12
N GLY A 126 6.55 8.20 -11.92
CA GLY A 126 6.24 7.25 -12.99
C GLY A 126 7.49 6.63 -13.63
N ASP A 127 8.64 6.71 -12.95
CA ASP A 127 9.94 6.21 -13.42
C ASP A 127 10.47 5.05 -12.58
N GLY A 128 9.66 4.49 -11.67
CA GLY A 128 10.03 3.38 -10.80
C GLY A 128 10.80 3.78 -9.56
N SER A 129 10.94 5.09 -9.29
CA SER A 129 11.67 5.58 -8.12
C SER A 129 11.07 5.14 -6.78
N GLU A 130 9.82 4.67 -6.74
CA GLU A 130 9.24 4.00 -5.56
C GLU A 130 9.97 2.70 -5.14
N TYR A 131 10.84 2.16 -6.00
CA TYR A 131 11.66 0.98 -5.73
C TYR A 131 13.15 1.29 -5.58
N THR A 132 13.59 2.51 -5.90
CA THR A 132 15.00 2.94 -5.80
C THR A 132 15.24 3.98 -4.72
N GLY A 133 14.23 4.81 -4.43
CA GLY A 133 14.35 5.97 -3.55
C GLY A 133 15.25 7.08 -4.13
N ASP A 134 15.54 7.05 -5.43
CA ASP A 134 16.46 7.99 -6.11
C ASP A 134 15.81 9.34 -6.40
N TYR A 135 15.41 10.03 -5.33
CA TYR A 135 14.93 11.41 -5.34
C TYR A 135 15.31 12.11 -4.04
N ALA A 136 15.48 13.43 -4.13
CA ALA A 136 15.84 14.26 -2.99
C ALA A 136 14.99 15.54 -2.99
N LEU A 137 14.19 15.69 -1.94
CA LEU A 137 13.39 16.86 -1.66
C LEU A 137 13.71 17.32 -0.23
N THR A 138 13.43 18.59 0.05
CA THR A 138 13.44 19.10 1.43
C THR A 138 12.20 18.61 2.19
N ASP A 139 12.28 18.60 3.53
CA ASP A 139 11.15 18.25 4.39
C ASP A 139 9.89 19.09 4.07
N ALA A 140 10.07 20.38 3.76
CA ALA A 140 8.99 21.28 3.40
C ALA A 140 8.33 20.91 2.06
N GLU A 141 9.10 20.43 1.08
CA GLU A 141 8.58 20.01 -0.21
C GLU A 141 7.85 18.67 -0.10
N PHE A 142 8.38 17.70 0.66
CA PHE A 142 7.64 16.47 0.99
C PHE A 142 6.34 16.79 1.72
N ALA A 143 6.37 17.72 2.68
CA ALA A 143 5.19 18.12 3.42
C ALA A 143 4.14 18.75 2.51
N ALA A 144 4.56 19.68 1.63
CA ALA A 144 3.66 20.31 0.67
C ALA A 144 3.04 19.31 -0.31
N PHE A 145 3.80 18.29 -0.74
CA PHE A 145 3.32 17.25 -1.63
C PHE A 145 2.27 16.33 -0.98
N HIS A 146 2.53 15.84 0.24
CA HIS A 146 1.69 14.82 0.88
C HIS A 146 0.50 15.37 1.67
N ARG A 147 0.64 16.56 2.27
CA ARG A 147 -0.34 17.12 3.21
C ARG A 147 -1.76 17.18 2.65
N PRO A 148 -2.02 17.68 1.41
CA PRO A 148 -3.39 17.78 0.91
C PRO A 148 -4.09 16.42 0.81
N ARG A 149 -3.37 15.37 0.40
CA ARG A 149 -3.90 14.00 0.31
C ARG A 149 -4.15 13.41 1.70
N ILE A 150 -3.17 13.48 2.60
CA ILE A 150 -3.28 12.90 3.95
C ILE A 150 -4.45 13.52 4.72
N GLU A 151 -4.57 14.84 4.72
CA GLU A 151 -5.67 15.55 5.37
C GLU A 151 -7.02 15.16 4.77
N ALA A 152 -7.14 15.11 3.44
CA ALA A 152 -8.40 14.75 2.79
C ALA A 152 -8.82 13.29 3.03
N LEU A 153 -7.88 12.35 3.04
CA LEU A 153 -8.17 10.95 3.38
C LEU A 153 -8.71 10.83 4.82
N ALA A 154 -8.09 11.56 5.76
CA ALA A 154 -8.52 11.60 7.15
C ALA A 154 -9.91 12.27 7.31
N GLU A 155 -10.11 13.43 6.70
CA GLU A 155 -11.37 14.18 6.73
C GLU A 155 -12.54 13.41 6.11
N ALA A 156 -12.28 12.64 5.04
CA ALA A 156 -13.27 11.78 4.40
C ALA A 156 -13.61 10.52 5.21
N GLY A 157 -12.92 10.28 6.33
CA GLY A 157 -13.21 9.19 7.24
C GLY A 157 -12.58 7.86 6.85
N ALA A 158 -11.35 7.85 6.35
CA ALA A 158 -10.55 6.63 6.30
C ALA A 158 -10.40 6.04 7.71
N ASP A 159 -10.54 4.71 7.85
CA ASP A 159 -10.42 4.02 9.15
C ASP A 159 -8.96 3.92 9.60
N VAL A 160 -8.04 3.90 8.63
CA VAL A 160 -6.59 3.86 8.80
C VAL A 160 -5.93 4.54 7.60
N ILE A 161 -4.76 5.16 7.78
CA ILE A 161 -3.91 5.64 6.69
C ILE A 161 -2.81 4.60 6.40
N ALA A 162 -2.70 4.20 5.14
CA ALA A 162 -1.71 3.24 4.66
C ALA A 162 -0.52 3.99 4.04
N LEU A 163 0.52 4.25 4.83
CA LEU A 163 1.79 4.75 4.32
C LEU A 163 2.53 3.57 3.70
N GLU A 164 2.47 3.41 2.39
CA GLU A 164 2.88 2.17 1.74
C GLU A 164 3.88 2.37 0.61
N THR A 165 4.65 1.31 0.33
CA THR A 165 5.68 1.28 -0.70
C THR A 165 6.76 2.36 -0.50
N GLN A 166 7.04 2.74 0.74
CA GLN A 166 7.95 3.86 1.03
C GLN A 166 9.43 3.45 0.87
N PRO A 167 10.23 4.08 -0.01
CA PRO A 167 11.61 3.67 -0.25
C PRO A 167 12.66 4.55 0.46
N ASN A 168 12.23 5.68 1.04
CA ASN A 168 13.10 6.77 1.46
C ASN A 168 12.79 7.22 2.89
N LEU A 169 13.77 7.18 3.79
CA LEU A 169 13.57 7.49 5.22
C LEU A 169 13.25 8.98 5.47
N ALA A 170 13.81 9.90 4.68
CA ALA A 170 13.55 11.33 4.85
C ALA A 170 12.07 11.64 4.57
N GLU A 171 11.52 11.06 3.51
CA GLU A 171 10.09 11.12 3.20
C GLU A 171 9.24 10.49 4.31
N ILE A 172 9.62 9.29 4.77
CA ILE A 172 8.91 8.55 5.82
C ILE A 172 8.75 9.38 7.10
N ARG A 173 9.79 10.11 7.52
CA ARG A 173 9.73 10.97 8.71
C ARG A 173 8.67 12.07 8.54
N VAL A 174 8.66 12.73 7.39
CA VAL A 174 7.72 13.82 7.10
C VAL A 174 6.28 13.32 7.05
N ILE A 175 6.01 12.21 6.35
CA ILE A 175 4.64 11.69 6.25
C ILE A 175 4.13 11.11 7.57
N ALA A 176 5.02 10.59 8.44
CA ALA A 176 4.66 10.16 9.78
C ALA A 176 4.25 11.35 10.66
N ASP A 177 4.99 12.46 10.61
CA ASP A 177 4.62 13.71 11.29
C ASP A 177 3.25 14.21 10.82
N LEU A 178 3.01 14.23 9.49
CA LEU A 178 1.72 14.66 8.92
C LEU A 178 0.55 13.79 9.37
N VAL A 179 0.73 12.47 9.40
CA VAL A 179 -0.31 11.54 9.87
C VAL A 179 -0.62 11.75 11.35
N GLU A 180 0.39 12.00 12.18
CA GLU A 180 0.22 12.26 13.62
C GLU A 180 -0.69 13.48 13.86
N GLU A 181 -0.59 14.52 13.03
CA GLU A 181 -1.48 15.70 13.07
C GLU A 181 -2.96 15.34 12.86
N THR A 182 -3.26 14.33 12.03
CA THR A 182 -4.63 13.89 11.73
C THR A 182 -5.28 13.08 12.85
N ARG A 183 -4.47 12.43 13.71
CA ARG A 183 -4.88 11.45 14.73
C ARG A 183 -5.59 10.20 14.20
N VAL A 184 -5.66 10.00 12.89
CA VAL A 184 -6.14 8.76 12.29
C VAL A 184 -5.06 7.70 12.47
N PRO A 185 -5.37 6.46 12.91
CA PRO A 185 -4.39 5.39 12.98
C PRO A 185 -3.74 5.16 11.61
N ALA A 186 -2.48 4.76 11.59
CA ALA A 186 -1.79 4.44 10.36
C ALA A 186 -0.98 3.17 10.47
N TRP A 187 -0.57 2.66 9.33
CA TRP A 187 0.53 1.72 9.23
C TRP A 187 1.62 2.26 8.34
N LEU A 188 2.83 1.75 8.56
CA LEU A 188 4.02 2.13 7.81
C LEU A 188 4.63 0.90 7.14
N SER A 189 4.61 0.86 5.81
CA SER A 189 5.13 -0.24 5.01
C SER A 189 6.12 0.25 3.97
N VAL A 190 7.22 -0.48 3.82
CA VAL A 190 8.35 -0.11 2.95
C VAL A 190 8.59 -1.13 1.85
N THR A 191 9.19 -0.66 0.75
CA THR A 191 9.89 -1.53 -0.21
C THR A 191 11.30 -1.84 0.30
N LEU A 192 11.96 -2.81 -0.32
CA LEU A 192 13.30 -3.24 0.06
C LEU A 192 14.23 -3.28 -1.14
N ALA A 193 15.49 -2.94 -0.90
CA ALA A 193 16.56 -3.14 -1.87
C ALA A 193 16.79 -4.63 -2.16
N ASP A 194 17.20 -4.92 -3.40
CA ASP A 194 17.62 -6.24 -3.81
C ASP A 194 19.02 -6.56 -3.30
N GLY A 195 19.10 -7.11 -2.09
CA GLY A 195 20.34 -7.62 -1.51
C GLY A 195 21.34 -6.51 -1.17
N GLY A 196 21.36 -6.07 0.10
CA GLY A 196 22.41 -5.16 0.58
C GLY A 196 23.78 -5.87 0.71
N PRO A 197 24.89 -5.12 0.82
CA PRO A 197 26.25 -5.66 0.96
C PRO A 197 26.43 -6.59 2.17
N THR A 198 25.51 -6.54 3.14
CA THR A 198 25.51 -7.33 4.38
C THR A 198 24.47 -8.45 4.42
N GLY A 199 23.65 -8.62 3.36
CA GLY A 199 22.54 -9.58 3.32
C GLY A 199 21.33 -9.25 4.20
N ALA A 200 21.42 -8.21 5.03
CA ALA A 200 20.32 -7.75 5.87
C ALA A 200 19.31 -6.91 5.06
N PRO A 201 17.99 -7.03 5.32
CA PRO A 201 16.97 -6.20 4.68
C PRO A 201 17.18 -4.70 4.94
N ARG A 202 17.07 -3.90 3.89
CA ARG A 202 17.22 -2.44 3.90
C ARG A 202 16.23 -1.81 2.93
N LEU A 203 15.83 -0.59 3.20
CA LEU A 203 15.12 0.25 2.23
C LEU A 203 16.02 0.49 1.00
N PRO A 204 15.44 0.83 -0.16
CA PRO A 204 16.18 1.22 -1.36
C PRO A 204 17.23 2.31 -1.15
N ASP A 205 16.96 3.30 -0.30
CA ASP A 205 17.91 4.36 0.07
C ASP A 205 19.10 3.87 0.96
N GLY A 206 19.16 2.58 1.28
CA GLY A 206 20.19 1.95 2.11
C GLY A 206 19.88 1.93 3.61
N THR A 207 18.77 2.55 4.04
CA THR A 207 18.35 2.65 5.43
C THR A 207 18.08 1.27 6.04
N PRO A 208 18.61 0.96 7.23
CA PRO A 208 18.28 -0.27 7.95
C PRO A 208 16.87 -0.22 8.56
N LEU A 209 16.20 -1.37 8.65
CA LEU A 209 14.87 -1.48 9.25
C LEU A 209 14.81 -1.07 10.74
N THR A 210 15.94 -1.01 11.44
CA THR A 210 16.03 -0.42 12.79
C THR A 210 15.58 1.05 12.79
N ALA A 211 16.00 1.83 11.80
CA ALA A 211 15.64 3.24 11.71
C ALA A 211 14.15 3.43 11.35
N LEU A 212 13.58 2.51 10.57
CA LEU A 212 12.14 2.47 10.32
C LEU A 212 11.36 2.24 11.63
N ALA A 213 11.80 1.29 12.44
CA ALA A 213 11.19 0.99 13.74
C ALA A 213 11.31 2.16 14.72
N GLU A 214 12.42 2.90 14.69
CA GLU A 214 12.59 4.13 15.48
C GLU A 214 11.57 5.21 15.09
N VAL A 215 11.31 5.41 13.78
CA VAL A 215 10.27 6.34 13.33
C VAL A 215 8.90 5.85 13.80
N ALA A 216 8.57 4.57 13.61
CA ALA A 216 7.28 4.03 14.04
C ALA A 216 7.07 4.18 15.57
N ALA A 217 8.10 3.95 16.38
CA ALA A 217 8.04 4.10 17.83
C ALA A 217 7.87 5.56 18.28
N ALA A 218 8.33 6.54 17.49
CA ALA A 218 8.19 7.96 17.78
C ALA A 218 6.79 8.52 17.46
N HIS A 219 5.95 7.79 16.72
CA HIS A 219 4.65 8.26 16.25
C HIS A 219 3.52 7.36 16.76
N PRO A 220 2.81 7.72 17.85
CA PRO A 220 1.73 6.92 18.43
C PRO A 220 0.57 6.59 17.49
N THR A 221 0.36 7.36 16.42
CA THR A 221 -0.61 7.03 15.37
C THR A 221 -0.19 5.84 14.50
N VAL A 222 1.12 5.56 14.37
CA VAL A 222 1.63 4.38 13.65
C VAL A 222 1.41 3.13 14.51
N ARG A 223 0.51 2.26 14.06
CA ARG A 223 0.06 1.08 14.81
C ARG A 223 0.53 -0.25 14.25
N ALA A 224 1.23 -0.25 13.13
CA ALA A 224 1.83 -1.42 12.52
C ALA A 224 2.98 -1.01 11.60
N VAL A 225 3.97 -1.89 11.44
CA VAL A 225 5.12 -1.68 10.55
C VAL A 225 5.43 -2.93 9.73
N GLY A 226 5.85 -2.79 8.49
CA GLY A 226 6.19 -3.97 7.69
C GLY A 226 6.64 -3.66 6.28
N VAL A 227 6.36 -4.60 5.38
CA VAL A 227 6.81 -4.55 3.98
C VAL A 227 5.69 -4.89 3.01
N ASN A 228 5.75 -4.22 1.86
CA ASN A 228 4.85 -4.47 0.73
C ASN A 228 5.54 -4.19 -0.59
N CYS A 229 4.97 -4.72 -1.67
CA CYS A 229 5.56 -4.64 -3.01
C CYS A 229 7.04 -5.11 -3.03
N VAL A 230 7.33 -6.11 -2.20
CA VAL A 230 8.62 -6.84 -2.16
C VAL A 230 8.40 -8.26 -2.61
N ARG A 231 9.46 -8.92 -3.10
CA ARG A 231 9.35 -10.35 -3.45
C ARG A 231 8.95 -11.17 -2.23
N PRO A 232 8.12 -12.22 -2.38
CA PRO A 232 7.71 -13.07 -1.26
C PRO A 232 8.89 -13.63 -0.44
N ALA A 233 10.02 -13.92 -1.10
CA ALA A 233 11.25 -14.39 -0.46
C ALA A 233 11.89 -13.36 0.49
N GLN A 234 11.65 -12.06 0.29
CA GLN A 234 12.15 -11.00 1.17
C GLN A 234 11.31 -10.81 2.44
N VAL A 235 10.07 -11.32 2.47
CA VAL A 235 9.12 -11.06 3.56
C VAL A 235 9.60 -11.69 4.87
N SER A 236 9.91 -12.99 4.92
CA SER A 236 10.30 -13.65 6.17
C SER A 236 11.57 -13.04 6.81
N PRO A 237 12.66 -12.75 6.06
CA PRO A 237 13.80 -12.02 6.59
C PRO A 237 13.47 -10.62 7.11
N ALA A 238 12.58 -9.88 6.42
CA ALA A 238 12.17 -8.54 6.85
C ALA A 238 11.35 -8.57 8.14
N LEU A 239 10.40 -9.51 8.25
CA LEU A 239 9.62 -9.72 9.46
C LEU A 239 10.50 -10.12 10.64
N GLU A 240 11.50 -10.98 10.44
CA GLU A 240 12.48 -11.34 11.47
C GLU A 240 13.26 -10.11 11.96
N ALA A 241 13.76 -9.30 11.03
CA ALA A 241 14.51 -8.09 11.36
C ALA A 241 13.65 -7.07 12.11
N LEU A 242 12.38 -6.87 11.72
CA LEU A 242 11.47 -5.95 12.39
C LEU A 242 11.02 -6.46 13.75
N ALA A 243 10.71 -7.76 13.89
CA ALA A 243 10.33 -8.37 15.17
C ALA A 243 11.43 -8.26 16.24
N ALA A 244 12.69 -8.16 15.82
CA ALA A 244 13.81 -7.98 16.75
C ALA A 244 13.91 -6.56 17.32
N VAL A 245 13.24 -5.57 16.72
CA VAL A 245 13.44 -4.14 17.02
C VAL A 245 12.14 -3.37 17.23
N SER A 246 10.98 -4.01 17.07
CA SER A 246 9.67 -3.41 17.26
C SER A 246 8.69 -4.40 17.89
N ASP A 247 7.93 -3.92 18.88
CA ASP A 247 6.78 -4.64 19.45
C ASP A 247 5.48 -4.40 18.65
N LEU A 248 5.54 -3.59 17.59
CA LEU A 248 4.38 -3.30 16.78
C LEU A 248 3.95 -4.55 15.98
N PRO A 249 2.63 -4.69 15.74
CA PRO A 249 2.09 -5.63 14.78
C PRO A 249 2.78 -5.51 13.42
N LEU A 250 3.17 -6.66 12.83
CA LEU A 250 3.88 -6.64 11.56
C LEU A 250 2.97 -6.80 10.35
N ILE A 251 3.44 -6.32 9.21
CA ILE A 251 2.68 -6.26 7.97
C ILE A 251 3.42 -6.99 6.84
N ALA A 252 2.68 -7.75 6.03
CA ALA A 252 3.20 -8.45 4.87
C ALA A 252 2.17 -8.54 3.73
N TYR A 253 2.33 -7.71 2.70
CA TYR A 253 1.57 -7.85 1.45
C TYR A 253 2.48 -7.72 0.22
N PRO A 254 3.20 -8.80 -0.15
CA PRO A 254 4.15 -8.78 -1.27
C PRO A 254 3.45 -8.77 -2.63
N ASN A 255 4.22 -8.48 -3.69
CA ASN A 255 3.83 -8.76 -5.07
C ASN A 255 3.99 -10.28 -5.38
N SER A 256 3.46 -10.76 -6.50
CA SER A 256 3.45 -12.21 -6.83
C SER A 256 4.80 -12.85 -7.20
N GLY A 257 5.94 -12.15 -7.06
CA GLY A 257 7.28 -12.69 -7.31
C GLY A 257 8.14 -11.91 -8.30
N GLU A 258 7.54 -11.43 -9.37
CA GLU A 258 8.29 -10.86 -10.48
C GLU A 258 8.62 -9.35 -10.35
N THR A 259 9.49 -8.82 -11.19
CA THR A 259 10.06 -7.46 -11.05
C THR A 259 9.36 -6.46 -11.97
N TYR A 260 9.12 -5.24 -11.50
CA TYR A 260 8.53 -4.18 -12.32
C TYR A 260 9.61 -3.46 -13.13
N ASP A 261 9.38 -3.30 -14.43
CA ASP A 261 10.17 -2.45 -15.31
C ASP A 261 9.38 -1.17 -15.57
N ALA A 262 9.91 -0.05 -15.07
CA ALA A 262 9.27 1.25 -15.20
C ALA A 262 9.44 1.90 -16.58
N GLU A 263 10.45 1.50 -17.37
CA GLU A 263 10.64 2.01 -18.73
C GLU A 263 9.60 1.43 -19.68
N SER A 264 9.35 0.13 -19.59
CA SER A 264 8.32 -0.54 -20.37
C SER A 264 6.93 -0.49 -19.74
N MET A 265 6.82 -0.07 -18.47
CA MET A 265 5.61 -0.20 -17.64
C MET A 265 5.06 -1.63 -17.64
N THR A 266 5.95 -2.63 -17.63
CA THR A 266 5.57 -4.04 -17.65
C THR A 266 6.24 -4.81 -16.53
N TRP A 267 5.57 -5.87 -16.11
CA TRP A 267 6.14 -6.84 -15.20
C TRP A 267 7.00 -7.84 -15.96
N GLN A 268 8.26 -7.96 -15.56
CA GLN A 268 9.16 -8.97 -16.10
C GLN A 268 9.15 -10.19 -15.18
N ASP A 269 8.86 -11.36 -15.75
CA ASP A 269 9.00 -12.66 -15.12
C ASP A 269 10.45 -13.16 -15.30
N PRO A 270 11.33 -13.09 -14.27
CA PRO A 270 12.70 -13.57 -14.40
C PRO A 270 12.78 -15.11 -14.48
N GLY A 271 11.65 -15.81 -14.64
CA GLY A 271 11.55 -17.25 -14.62
C GLY A 271 11.14 -17.66 -13.22
N ALA A 272 9.85 -17.45 -12.90
CA ALA A 272 9.24 -17.79 -11.63
C ALA A 272 9.72 -19.17 -11.16
N GLU A 273 10.67 -19.17 -10.22
CA GLU A 273 10.92 -20.35 -9.43
C GLU A 273 9.57 -20.74 -8.82
N ALA A 274 9.23 -22.02 -8.81
CA ALA A 274 7.91 -22.54 -8.46
C ALA A 274 7.39 -22.13 -7.06
N GLY A 275 8.18 -21.36 -6.28
CA GLY A 275 7.91 -20.86 -4.94
C GLY A 275 7.35 -19.43 -4.82
N GLU A 276 7.19 -18.66 -5.91
CA GLU A 276 6.82 -17.23 -5.78
C GLU A 276 5.33 -16.91 -5.96
N ARG A 277 4.53 -17.83 -6.55
CA ARG A 277 3.07 -17.70 -6.63
C ARG A 277 2.42 -17.75 -5.25
N LEU A 278 1.24 -17.14 -5.08
CA LEU A 278 0.56 -17.06 -3.78
C LEU A 278 0.46 -18.41 -3.07
N GLY A 279 0.11 -19.49 -3.77
CA GLY A 279 0.00 -20.85 -3.21
C GLY A 279 1.29 -21.38 -2.54
N ALA A 280 2.45 -20.81 -2.86
CA ALA A 280 3.73 -21.16 -2.26
C ALA A 280 4.20 -20.18 -1.17
N TRP A 281 3.51 -19.05 -0.97
CA TRP A 281 3.88 -18.08 0.07
C TRP A 281 3.88 -18.72 1.46
N PRO A 282 4.91 -18.53 2.31
CA PRO A 282 4.95 -19.15 3.63
C PRO A 282 4.13 -18.34 4.66
N VAL A 283 2.83 -18.13 4.40
CA VAL A 283 1.92 -17.30 5.21
C VAL A 283 1.92 -17.69 6.69
N ALA A 284 1.96 -19.00 7.00
CA ALA A 284 2.01 -19.48 8.38
C ALA A 284 3.30 -19.07 9.11
N ASP A 285 4.43 -19.01 8.40
CA ASP A 285 5.70 -18.51 8.94
C ASP A 285 5.62 -17.01 9.18
N TRP A 286 5.03 -16.23 8.27
CA TRP A 286 4.81 -14.80 8.46
C TRP A 286 4.01 -14.50 9.72
N ILE A 287 2.91 -15.22 9.93
CA ILE A 287 2.06 -15.08 11.13
C ILE A 287 2.84 -15.45 12.40
N ALA A 288 3.63 -16.52 12.36
CA ALA A 288 4.47 -16.96 13.47
C ALA A 288 5.55 -15.92 13.83
N ARG A 289 6.03 -15.17 12.83
CA ARG A 289 7.00 -14.07 12.99
C ARG A 289 6.36 -12.74 13.40
N GLY A 290 5.05 -12.70 13.64
CA GLY A 290 4.36 -11.52 14.16
C GLY A 290 3.56 -10.75 13.12
N ALA A 291 3.43 -11.24 11.88
CA ALA A 291 2.51 -10.64 10.92
C ALA A 291 1.06 -10.72 11.45
N ARG A 292 0.40 -9.56 11.48
CA ARG A 292 -1.00 -9.38 11.90
C ARG A 292 -1.83 -8.66 10.86
N ILE A 293 -1.20 -8.12 9.83
CA ILE A 293 -1.83 -7.60 8.63
C ILE A 293 -1.14 -8.31 7.46
N VAL A 294 -1.87 -9.09 6.68
CA VAL A 294 -1.36 -9.82 5.51
C VAL A 294 -2.19 -9.49 4.29
N GLY A 295 -1.64 -9.56 3.09
CA GLY A 295 -2.40 -9.23 1.87
C GLY A 295 -1.62 -9.49 0.60
N GLY A 296 -2.06 -8.87 -0.49
CA GLY A 296 -1.34 -8.85 -1.75
C GLY A 296 -1.03 -7.43 -2.22
N CYS A 297 -0.01 -7.28 -3.05
CA CYS A 297 0.27 -6.05 -3.77
C CYS A 297 0.15 -6.31 -5.28
N CYS A 298 1.12 -5.90 -6.08
CA CYS A 298 1.03 -6.06 -7.52
C CYS A 298 0.89 -7.54 -7.95
N ARG A 299 0.04 -7.75 -8.97
CA ARG A 299 -0.32 -9.04 -9.58
C ARG A 299 -1.07 -10.02 -8.69
N THR A 300 -1.61 -9.57 -7.57
CA THR A 300 -2.59 -10.35 -6.81
C THR A 300 -4.01 -9.91 -7.17
N THR A 301 -4.91 -10.87 -7.33
CA THR A 301 -6.30 -10.67 -7.72
C THR A 301 -7.25 -10.95 -6.55
N PRO A 302 -8.56 -10.68 -6.67
CA PRO A 302 -9.54 -11.11 -5.66
C PRO A 302 -9.53 -12.63 -5.41
N ALA A 303 -9.18 -13.46 -6.39
CA ALA A 303 -9.07 -14.90 -6.20
C ALA A 303 -7.89 -15.27 -5.27
N ASP A 304 -6.76 -14.57 -5.43
CA ASP A 304 -5.58 -14.70 -4.58
C ASP A 304 -5.92 -14.31 -3.13
N ILE A 305 -6.67 -13.23 -2.94
CA ILE A 305 -7.12 -12.79 -1.61
C ILE A 305 -8.07 -13.80 -0.96
N ALA A 306 -9.00 -14.39 -1.73
CA ALA A 306 -9.87 -15.45 -1.20
C ALA A 306 -9.08 -16.67 -0.72
N GLU A 307 -8.03 -17.07 -1.46
CA GLU A 307 -7.12 -18.13 -1.02
C GLU A 307 -6.35 -17.71 0.25
N LEU A 308 -5.83 -16.49 0.29
CA LEU A 308 -5.10 -15.97 1.44
C LEU A 308 -5.94 -15.96 2.72
N VAL A 309 -7.22 -15.59 2.63
CA VAL A 309 -8.17 -15.61 3.77
C VAL A 309 -8.28 -17.01 4.38
N LEU A 310 -8.39 -18.05 3.54
CA LEU A 310 -8.46 -19.44 4.02
C LEU A 310 -7.16 -19.86 4.72
N ARG A 311 -6.02 -19.46 4.16
CA ARG A 311 -4.69 -19.79 4.71
C ARG A 311 -4.39 -19.03 6.00
N ALA A 312 -4.76 -17.76 6.08
CA ALA A 312 -4.66 -16.93 7.27
C ALA A 312 -5.56 -17.42 8.42
N SER A 313 -6.67 -18.09 8.09
CA SER A 313 -7.63 -18.60 9.08
C SER A 313 -7.34 -20.02 9.57
N SER A 314 -6.45 -20.77 8.90
CA SER A 314 -6.31 -22.23 9.09
C SER A 314 -5.45 -22.67 10.28
N ARG A 315 -5.14 -21.79 11.25
CA ARG A 315 -4.51 -22.16 12.52
C ARG A 315 -5.00 -21.30 13.69
N GLY A 316 -5.93 -21.87 14.46
CA GLY A 316 -6.29 -21.50 15.82
C GLY A 316 -6.43 -22.75 16.67
#